data_AF-A0A8H9HZ60-F1
#
_entry.id   AF-A0A8H9HZ60-F1
#
_cell.length_a   1.000
_cell.length_b   1.000
_cell.length_c   1.000
_cell.angle_alpha   90.00
_cell.angle_beta   90.00
_cell.angle_gamma   90.00
#
_symmetry.space_group_name_H-M   'P 1'
#
loop_
_entity.id
_entity.type
_entity.pdbx_description
1 polymer ?
#
loop_
_entity_poly.entity_id
_entity_poly.type
_entity_poly.pdbx_seq_one_letter_code
_entity_poly.pdbx_strand_id
1 'polypeptide(L)'
;MDEWSASLTGEKHLAPSTIRSYQGDVRLFTEFLIDARYGWGPACEEAFGTHPVAVCHEWNTLPRLQDYEGNPEARPFTRDELQRFLDYADDQVDRAVKSKRKGALAAYRDATLFKVVYGWGLRRTETSKLDVVDFGRNPKAPQFGRYGTLDVRYGKAKKGQPPRRRNVLSVMVWAVEAVAEYVENVRPRFGFPDHPALWITERGGRLQPGSINDRFEAYRDALAPR
;
A
#
# COMPACT_ATOMS: atom_id res chain seq x y z
N MET A 1 32.10 6.87 -6.02
CA MET A 1 30.91 6.62 -5.17
C MET A 1 30.50 7.85 -4.38
N ASP A 2 31.44 8.55 -3.74
CA ASP A 2 31.11 9.72 -2.92
C ASP A 2 30.55 10.89 -3.74
N GLU A 3 31.19 11.26 -4.85
CA GLU A 3 30.71 12.31 -5.75
C GLU A 3 29.32 12.00 -6.32
N TRP A 4 29.09 10.75 -6.72
CA TRP A 4 27.77 10.29 -7.17
C TRP A 4 26.72 10.37 -6.06
N SER A 5 27.05 9.95 -4.84
CA SER A 5 26.14 10.03 -3.70
C SER A 5 25.85 11.48 -3.30
N ALA A 6 26.84 12.37 -3.43
CA ALA A 6 26.71 13.80 -3.22
C ALA A 6 25.77 14.43 -4.25
N SER A 7 25.85 14.09 -5.55
CA SER A 7 24.92 14.60 -6.56
C SER A 7 23.49 14.08 -6.37
N LEU A 8 23.31 12.81 -5.96
CA LEU A 8 21.99 12.28 -5.61
C LEU A 8 21.32 13.05 -4.45
N THR A 9 22.12 13.57 -3.51
CA THR A 9 21.65 14.33 -2.35
C THR A 9 21.47 15.81 -2.68
N GLY A 10 22.50 16.44 -3.23
CA GLY A 10 22.60 17.90 -3.40
C GLY A 10 21.95 18.44 -4.67
N GLU A 11 21.93 17.65 -5.75
CA GLU A 11 21.33 18.08 -7.03
C GLU A 11 19.96 17.46 -7.24
N LYS A 12 19.84 16.15 -6.99
CA LYS A 12 18.58 15.41 -7.20
C LYS A 12 17.65 15.42 -5.99
N HIS A 13 18.13 15.91 -4.84
CA HIS A 13 17.36 16.00 -3.60
C HIS A 13 16.60 14.70 -3.25
N LEU A 14 17.22 13.54 -3.51
CA LEU A 14 16.57 12.26 -3.26
C LEU A 14 16.51 11.95 -1.76
N ALA A 15 15.48 11.21 -1.36
CA ALA A 15 15.37 10.73 0.01
C ALA A 15 16.54 9.78 0.34
N PRO A 16 17.08 9.80 1.59
CA PRO A 16 18.17 8.92 1.99
C PRO A 16 17.91 7.43 1.76
N SER A 17 16.66 7.00 1.92
CA SER A 17 16.23 5.62 1.66
C SER A 17 16.37 5.22 0.18
N THR A 18 16.05 6.14 -0.74
CA THR A 18 16.22 5.96 -2.18
C THR A 18 17.70 5.87 -2.55
N ILE A 19 18.53 6.79 -2.02
CA ILE A 19 19.97 6.79 -2.26
C ILE A 19 20.59 5.46 -1.81
N ARG A 20 20.23 4.98 -0.61
CA ARG A 20 20.67 3.67 -0.13
C ARG A 20 20.19 2.49 -0.97
N SER A 21 18.98 2.57 -1.54
CA SER A 21 18.51 1.54 -2.47
C SER A 21 19.44 1.47 -3.69
N TYR A 22 19.76 2.62 -4.29
CA TYR A 22 20.66 2.68 -5.43
C TYR A 22 22.08 2.22 -5.09
N GLN A 23 22.63 2.65 -3.96
CA GLN A 23 23.93 2.16 -3.48
C GLN A 23 23.92 0.64 -3.25
N GLY A 24 22.81 0.10 -2.73
CA GLY A 24 22.59 -1.33 -2.56
C GLY A 24 22.56 -2.09 -3.89
N ASP A 25 21.87 -1.56 -4.89
CA ASP A 25 21.79 -2.16 -6.23
C ASP A 25 23.17 -2.16 -6.91
N VAL A 26 23.92 -1.05 -6.84
CA VAL A 26 25.30 -0.97 -7.36
C VAL A 26 26.20 -1.95 -6.62
N ARG A 27 26.08 -2.07 -5.29
CA ARG A 27 26.87 -3.03 -4.52
C ARG A 27 26.60 -4.46 -5.00
N LEU A 28 25.33 -4.86 -5.07
CA LEU A 28 24.95 -6.21 -5.53
C LEU A 28 25.44 -6.49 -6.96
N PHE A 29 25.38 -5.50 -7.84
CA PHE A 29 25.92 -5.63 -9.20
C PHE A 29 27.43 -5.83 -9.20
N THR A 30 28.17 -5.03 -8.41
CA THR A 30 29.63 -5.17 -8.32
C THR A 30 30.05 -6.48 -7.67
N GLU A 31 29.32 -6.96 -6.65
CA GLU A 31 29.51 -8.28 -6.03
C GLU A 31 29.31 -9.41 -7.05
N PHE A 32 28.30 -9.30 -7.91
CA PHE A 32 28.06 -10.24 -9.00
C PHE A 32 29.21 -10.25 -10.03
N LEU A 33 29.74 -9.08 -10.40
CA LEU A 33 30.83 -8.97 -11.38
C LEU A 33 32.16 -9.54 -10.89
N ILE A 34 32.46 -9.39 -9.60
CA ILE A 34 33.74 -9.84 -9.02
C ILE A 34 33.69 -11.28 -8.49
N ASP A 35 32.51 -11.89 -8.42
CA ASP A 35 32.37 -13.26 -7.97
C ASP A 35 32.93 -14.23 -9.02
N ALA A 36 34.02 -14.90 -8.64
CA ALA A 36 34.78 -15.82 -9.49
C ALA A 36 33.92 -16.96 -10.07
N ARG A 37 32.79 -17.31 -9.45
CA ARG A 37 31.87 -18.35 -9.94
C ARG A 37 31.25 -18.00 -11.29
N TYR A 38 31.14 -16.72 -11.64
CA TYR A 38 30.54 -16.27 -12.90
C TYR A 38 31.55 -16.03 -14.01
N GLY A 39 32.86 -15.99 -13.70
CA GLY A 39 33.92 -15.84 -14.70
C GLY A 39 34.03 -14.47 -15.36
N TRP A 40 33.33 -13.45 -14.86
CA TRP A 40 33.36 -12.09 -15.44
C TRP A 40 34.73 -11.41 -15.30
N GLY A 41 35.46 -11.66 -14.21
CA GLY A 41 36.81 -11.12 -14.02
C GLY A 41 37.74 -11.44 -15.20
N PRO A 42 38.03 -12.73 -15.48
CA PRO A 42 38.83 -13.13 -16.62
C PRO A 42 38.30 -12.65 -17.98
N ALA A 43 36.97 -12.70 -18.18
CA ALA A 43 36.36 -12.22 -19.42
C ALA A 43 36.58 -10.72 -19.64
N CYS A 44 36.53 -9.92 -18.57
CA CYS A 44 36.84 -8.49 -18.63
C CYS A 44 38.33 -8.23 -18.85
N GLU A 45 39.23 -9.02 -18.25
CA GLU A 45 40.67 -8.88 -18.50
C GLU A 45 41.01 -9.17 -19.96
N GLU A 46 40.41 -10.21 -20.54
CA GLU A 46 40.59 -10.54 -21.95
C GLU A 46 40.05 -9.45 -22.88
N ALA A 47 38.83 -8.95 -22.61
CA ALA A 47 38.16 -8.00 -23.49
C ALA A 47 38.64 -6.55 -23.33
N PHE A 48 39.03 -6.15 -22.11
CA PHE A 48 39.28 -4.74 -21.75
C PHE A 48 40.66 -4.50 -21.13
N GLY A 49 41.46 -5.55 -20.92
CA GLY A 49 42.80 -5.44 -20.31
C GLY A 49 42.79 -5.14 -18.80
N THR A 50 41.64 -5.25 -18.13
CA THR A 50 41.48 -5.03 -16.69
C THR A 50 40.24 -5.76 -16.14
N HIS A 51 40.16 -5.94 -14.82
CA HIS A 51 39.03 -6.59 -14.13
C HIS A 51 38.18 -5.60 -13.33
N PRO A 52 36.88 -5.89 -13.13
CA PRO A 52 36.03 -5.10 -12.23
C PRO A 52 36.49 -5.24 -10.77
N VAL A 53 36.30 -4.18 -9.99
CA VAL A 53 36.53 -4.16 -8.54
C VAL A 53 35.28 -3.68 -7.82
N ALA A 54 35.11 -4.08 -6.56
CA ALA A 54 34.06 -3.53 -5.71
C ALA A 54 34.31 -2.02 -5.51
N VAL A 55 33.32 -1.19 -5.81
CA VAL A 55 33.39 0.26 -5.59
C VAL A 55 32.56 0.72 -4.39
N CYS A 56 31.65 -0.15 -3.90
CA CYS A 56 30.82 0.09 -2.72
C CYS A 56 31.48 -0.51 -1.48
N HIS A 57 31.83 0.35 -0.53
CA HIS A 57 32.46 0.01 0.75
C HIS A 57 31.68 0.63 1.90
N GLU A 58 31.96 0.17 3.13
CA GLU A 58 31.28 0.66 4.33
C GLU A 58 31.46 2.17 4.56
N TRP A 59 32.61 2.73 4.17
CA TRP A 59 32.93 4.15 4.35
C TRP A 59 32.39 5.08 3.24
N ASN A 60 31.95 4.53 2.10
CA ASN A 60 31.46 5.33 0.95
C ASN A 60 30.00 5.02 0.58
N THR A 61 29.29 4.31 1.46
CA THR A 61 27.86 4.03 1.35
C THR A 61 27.14 4.55 2.59
N LEU A 62 25.89 4.98 2.44
CA LEU A 62 25.10 5.47 3.56
C LEU A 62 24.68 4.28 4.43
N PRO A 63 25.06 4.23 5.72
CA PRO A 63 24.63 3.17 6.61
C PRO A 63 23.12 3.29 6.91
N ARG A 64 22.46 2.17 7.14
CA ARG A 64 21.10 2.15 7.70
C ARG A 64 21.20 2.28 9.22
N LEU A 65 21.36 3.51 9.70
CA LEU A 65 21.53 3.80 11.13
C LEU A 65 20.22 3.70 11.93
N GLN A 66 19.06 3.79 11.26
CA GLN A 66 17.75 3.70 11.91
C GLN A 66 16.80 2.74 11.17
N ASP A 67 15.99 2.04 11.95
CA ASP A 67 14.98 1.12 11.42
C ASP A 67 13.74 1.83 10.87
N TYR A 68 13.45 3.04 11.35
CA TYR A 68 12.34 3.88 10.93
C TYR A 68 12.84 5.21 10.37
N GLU A 69 12.40 5.55 9.16
CA GLU A 69 12.80 6.77 8.42
C GLU A 69 11.58 7.49 7.83
N GLY A 70 10.43 7.38 8.50
CA GLY A 70 9.26 8.13 8.10
C GLY A 70 9.50 9.63 8.28
N ASN A 71 8.95 10.43 7.38
CA ASN A 71 8.93 11.88 7.55
C ASN A 71 8.15 12.21 8.84
N PRO A 72 8.72 12.93 9.82
CA PRO A 72 8.02 13.30 11.06
C PRO A 72 6.73 14.10 10.80
N GLU A 73 6.66 14.85 9.69
CA GLU A 73 5.47 15.60 9.29
C GLU A 73 4.31 14.71 8.81
N ALA A 74 4.57 13.42 8.53
CA ALA A 74 3.53 12.44 8.22
C ALA A 74 2.81 11.96 9.49
N ARG A 75 2.13 12.90 10.18
CA ARG A 75 1.40 12.62 11.42
C ARG A 75 0.07 11.91 11.17
N PRO A 76 -0.47 11.19 12.16
CA PRO A 76 -1.84 10.69 12.14
C PRO A 76 -2.86 11.83 12.05
N PHE A 77 -4.02 11.53 11.46
CA PHE A 77 -5.19 12.41 11.56
C PHE A 77 -5.66 12.53 13.00
N THR A 78 -6.09 13.73 13.38
CA THR A 78 -6.95 13.93 14.55
C THR A 78 -8.32 13.29 14.31
N ARG A 79 -9.11 13.12 15.38
CA ARG A 79 -10.47 12.57 15.25
C ARG A 79 -11.36 13.42 14.35
N ASP A 80 -11.25 14.75 14.45
CA ASP A 80 -12.05 15.68 13.64
C ASP A 80 -11.62 15.69 12.18
N GLU A 81 -10.32 15.56 11.90
CA GLU A 81 -9.83 15.39 10.52
C GLU A 81 -10.30 14.08 9.91
N LEU A 82 -10.26 12.99 10.68
CA LEU A 82 -10.77 11.71 10.22
C LEU A 82 -12.28 11.76 9.96
N GLN A 83 -13.06 12.37 10.86
CA GLN A 83 -14.50 12.53 10.68
C GLN A 83 -14.77 13.31 9.38
N ARG A 84 -14.14 14.48 9.20
CA ARG A 84 -14.26 15.27 7.96
C ARG A 84 -13.85 14.50 6.71
N PHE A 85 -12.82 13.65 6.81
CA PHE A 85 -12.38 12.80 5.71
C PHE A 85 -13.44 11.76 5.33
N LEU A 86 -14.05 11.09 6.31
CA LEU A 86 -15.10 10.09 6.07
C LEU A 86 -16.40 10.76 5.58
N ASP A 87 -16.77 11.91 6.15
CA ASP A 87 -17.92 12.70 5.71
C ASP A 87 -17.74 13.16 4.26
N TYR A 88 -16.54 13.64 3.90
CA TYR A 88 -16.24 14.02 2.52
C TYR A 88 -16.34 12.84 1.54
N ALA A 89 -15.94 11.64 1.98
CA ALA A 89 -16.08 10.43 1.18
C ALA A 89 -17.55 10.07 0.95
N ASP A 90 -18.40 10.20 1.96
CA ASP A 90 -19.86 10.01 1.86
C ASP A 90 -20.50 11.09 0.98
N ASP A 91 -20.08 12.35 1.10
CA ASP A 91 -20.49 13.45 0.21
C ASP A 91 -20.19 13.15 -1.27
N GLN A 92 -19.08 12.45 -1.58
CA GLN A 92 -18.80 12.05 -2.96
C GLN A 92 -19.84 11.07 -3.50
N VAL A 93 -20.40 10.21 -2.65
CA VAL A 93 -21.49 9.31 -3.01
C VAL A 93 -22.73 10.13 -3.39
N ASP A 94 -23.12 11.08 -2.53
CA ASP A 94 -24.27 11.94 -2.77
C ASP A 94 -24.14 12.77 -4.05
N ARG A 95 -22.95 13.34 -4.28
CA ARG A 95 -22.64 14.08 -5.52
C ARG A 95 -22.75 13.19 -6.74
N ALA A 96 -22.19 11.98 -6.67
CA ALA A 96 -22.24 11.03 -7.77
C ALA A 96 -23.69 10.62 -8.09
N VAL A 97 -24.49 10.31 -7.07
CA VAL A 97 -25.92 9.98 -7.22
C VAL A 97 -26.71 11.14 -7.83
N LYS A 98 -26.56 12.36 -7.30
CA LYS A 98 -27.25 13.56 -7.81
C LYS A 98 -26.87 13.91 -9.24
N SER A 99 -25.63 13.66 -9.64
CA SER A 99 -25.14 13.97 -10.99
C SER A 99 -25.78 13.12 -12.09
N LYS A 100 -26.41 11.98 -11.75
CA LYS A 100 -26.94 10.97 -12.68
C LYS A 100 -25.92 10.42 -13.71
N ARG A 101 -24.62 10.67 -13.51
CA ARG A 101 -23.53 10.14 -14.34
C ARG A 101 -23.03 8.81 -13.80
N LYS A 102 -22.28 8.07 -14.63
CA LYS A 102 -21.56 6.86 -14.20
C LYS A 102 -20.59 7.21 -13.04
N GLY A 103 -20.44 6.30 -12.08
CA GLY A 103 -19.50 6.46 -10.95
C GLY A 103 -20.10 6.36 -9.54
N ALA A 104 -21.43 6.34 -9.37
CA ALA A 104 -22.04 6.25 -8.04
C ALA A 104 -21.64 4.98 -7.25
N LEU A 105 -21.55 3.83 -7.94
CA LEU A 105 -21.08 2.59 -7.33
C LEU A 105 -19.61 2.67 -6.90
N ALA A 106 -18.77 3.30 -7.71
CA ALA A 106 -17.36 3.51 -7.40
C ALA A 106 -17.18 4.46 -6.20
N ALA A 107 -17.96 5.53 -6.12
CA ALA A 107 -17.95 6.45 -4.98
C ALA A 107 -18.36 5.74 -3.68
N TYR A 108 -19.45 4.95 -3.72
CA TYR A 108 -19.91 4.18 -2.55
C TYR A 108 -18.86 3.14 -2.10
N ARG A 109 -18.25 2.44 -3.06
CA ARG A 109 -17.13 1.53 -2.79
C ARG A 109 -16.00 2.27 -2.09
N ASP A 110 -15.57 3.43 -2.61
CA ASP A 110 -14.44 4.18 -2.08
C ASP A 110 -14.73 4.71 -0.66
N ALA A 111 -15.93 5.22 -0.40
CA ALA A 111 -16.36 5.64 0.93
C ALA A 111 -16.33 4.48 1.94
N THR A 112 -16.89 3.33 1.56
CA THR A 112 -16.87 2.12 2.40
C THR A 112 -15.44 1.61 2.60
N LEU A 113 -14.61 1.66 1.57
CA LEU A 113 -13.23 1.21 1.62
C LEU A 113 -12.43 1.95 2.69
N PHE A 114 -12.57 3.27 2.80
CA PHE A 114 -11.86 4.03 3.83
C PHE A 114 -12.35 3.73 5.25
N LYS A 115 -13.66 3.50 5.41
CA LYS A 115 -14.26 3.02 6.66
C LYS A 115 -13.66 1.67 7.06
N VAL A 116 -13.46 0.76 6.12
CA VAL A 116 -12.82 -0.55 6.37
C VAL A 116 -11.31 -0.43 6.65
N VAL A 117 -10.59 0.42 5.91
CA VAL A 117 -9.16 0.68 6.17
C VAL A 117 -8.97 1.15 7.62
N TYR A 118 -9.78 2.10 8.06
CA TYR A 118 -9.73 2.60 9.44
C TYR A 118 -10.21 1.57 10.46
N GLY A 119 -11.37 0.96 10.24
CA GLY A 119 -12.03 0.05 11.18
C GLY A 119 -11.22 -1.20 11.53
N TRP A 120 -10.37 -1.68 10.61
CA TRP A 120 -9.53 -2.87 10.79
C TRP A 120 -8.02 -2.61 10.72
N GLY A 121 -7.58 -1.34 10.60
CA GLY A 121 -6.15 -0.99 10.61
C GLY A 121 -5.36 -1.64 9.48
N LEU A 122 -5.90 -1.58 8.27
CA LEU A 122 -5.36 -2.28 7.10
C LEU A 122 -4.37 -1.43 6.31
N ARG A 123 -3.35 -2.08 5.76
CA ARG A 123 -2.49 -1.44 4.73
C ARG A 123 -3.19 -1.47 3.38
N ARG A 124 -2.91 -0.50 2.50
CA ARG A 124 -3.48 -0.45 1.14
C ARG A 124 -3.39 -1.77 0.36
N THR A 125 -2.26 -2.49 0.48
CA THR A 125 -2.08 -3.81 -0.16
C THR A 125 -2.98 -4.88 0.47
N GLU A 126 -3.10 -4.90 1.79
CA GLU A 126 -3.98 -5.81 2.52
C GLU A 126 -5.44 -5.54 2.09
N THR A 127 -5.86 -4.28 2.12
CA THR A 127 -7.19 -3.83 1.67
C THR A 127 -7.49 -4.26 0.25
N SER A 128 -6.59 -4.00 -0.71
CA SER A 128 -6.80 -4.36 -2.12
C SER A 128 -7.00 -5.86 -2.33
N LYS A 129 -6.42 -6.71 -1.46
CA LYS A 129 -6.39 -8.17 -1.60
C LYS A 129 -7.53 -8.87 -0.88
N LEU A 130 -8.38 -8.14 -0.16
CA LEU A 130 -9.54 -8.72 0.51
C LEU A 130 -10.50 -9.40 -0.48
N ASP A 131 -10.98 -10.56 -0.08
CA ASP A 131 -12.12 -11.26 -0.67
C ASP A 131 -13.31 -11.20 0.28
N VAL A 132 -14.52 -11.37 -0.24
CA VAL A 132 -15.74 -11.39 0.60
C VAL A 132 -15.66 -12.47 1.68
N VAL A 133 -15.03 -13.61 1.35
CA VAL A 133 -14.84 -14.75 2.26
C VAL A 133 -13.84 -14.51 3.39
N ASP A 134 -13.08 -13.40 3.34
CA ASP A 134 -12.13 -13.08 4.42
C ASP A 134 -12.84 -12.59 5.69
N PHE A 135 -14.14 -12.26 5.62
CA PHE A 135 -14.95 -11.97 6.81
C PHE A 135 -15.53 -13.24 7.43
N GLY A 136 -15.50 -13.29 8.76
CA GLY A 136 -15.98 -14.42 9.55
C GLY A 136 -16.85 -13.99 10.73
N ARG A 137 -17.61 -14.95 11.27
CA ARG A 137 -18.40 -14.76 12.50
C ARG A 137 -17.48 -14.82 13.72
N ASN A 138 -17.79 -14.01 14.73
CA ASN A 138 -17.18 -14.12 16.05
C ASN A 138 -18.27 -14.52 17.07
N PRO A 139 -18.26 -15.75 17.63
CA PRO A 139 -19.25 -16.18 18.63
C PRO A 139 -19.27 -15.29 19.88
N LYS A 140 -18.16 -14.61 20.20
CA LYS A 140 -18.05 -13.69 21.34
C LYS A 140 -18.52 -12.27 21.02
N ALA A 141 -18.83 -11.97 19.75
CA ALA A 141 -19.36 -10.69 19.30
C ALA A 141 -20.47 -10.90 18.25
N PRO A 142 -21.60 -11.55 18.63
CA PRO A 142 -22.66 -11.92 17.71
C PRO A 142 -23.35 -10.72 17.04
N GLN A 143 -23.29 -9.53 17.66
CA GLN A 143 -23.83 -8.29 17.11
C GLN A 143 -23.21 -7.90 15.76
N PHE A 144 -22.02 -8.39 15.42
CA PHE A 144 -21.37 -8.11 14.14
C PHE A 144 -21.72 -9.13 13.04
N GLY A 145 -22.58 -10.11 13.33
CA GLY A 145 -23.05 -11.08 12.34
C GLY A 145 -21.90 -11.80 11.63
N ARG A 146 -21.91 -11.77 10.29
CA ARG A 146 -20.90 -12.40 9.42
C ARG A 146 -19.57 -11.64 9.34
N TYR A 147 -19.50 -10.46 9.96
CA TYR A 147 -18.37 -9.55 9.88
C TYR A 147 -17.73 -9.34 11.27
N GLY A 148 -17.73 -10.35 12.13
CA GLY A 148 -17.17 -10.29 13.48
C GLY A 148 -15.64 -10.43 13.54
N THR A 149 -15.03 -11.00 12.51
CA THR A 149 -13.58 -11.09 12.32
C THR A 149 -13.20 -10.84 10.86
N LEU A 150 -11.98 -10.38 10.62
CA LEU A 150 -11.39 -10.23 9.29
C LEU A 150 -10.03 -10.96 9.20
N ASP A 151 -9.94 -11.92 8.29
CA ASP A 151 -8.71 -12.67 8.00
C ASP A 151 -7.84 -11.95 6.97
N VAL A 152 -6.80 -11.26 7.45
CA VAL A 152 -5.82 -10.59 6.59
C VAL A 152 -4.78 -11.59 6.14
N ARG A 153 -4.83 -11.98 4.84
CA ARG A 153 -3.93 -12.98 4.25
C ARG A 153 -2.60 -12.43 3.73
N TYR A 154 -2.56 -11.16 3.32
CA TYR A 154 -1.44 -10.57 2.59
C TYR A 154 -0.72 -9.47 3.39
N GLY A 155 -0.45 -9.74 4.68
CA GLY A 155 0.27 -8.82 5.55
C GLY A 155 1.75 -8.68 5.18
N LYS A 156 2.37 -7.56 5.59
CA LYS A 156 3.78 -7.25 5.33
C LYS A 156 4.69 -8.43 5.71
N ALA A 157 5.38 -9.00 4.73
CA ALA A 157 6.31 -10.11 4.91
C ALA A 157 7.67 -9.63 5.46
N LYS A 158 8.41 -10.56 6.08
CA LYS A 158 9.87 -10.39 6.26
C LYS A 158 10.56 -10.70 4.92
N LYS A 159 11.77 -10.16 4.71
CA LYS A 159 12.54 -10.43 3.49
C LYS A 159 12.70 -11.95 3.29
N GLY A 160 12.35 -12.45 2.11
CA GLY A 160 12.42 -13.87 1.76
C GLY A 160 11.33 -14.76 2.37
N GLN A 161 10.34 -14.21 3.07
CA GLN A 161 9.27 -14.97 3.71
C GLN A 161 7.92 -14.75 3.01
N PRO A 162 6.96 -15.70 3.11
CA PRO A 162 5.62 -15.50 2.59
C PRO A 162 4.89 -14.37 3.34
N PRO A 163 3.79 -13.83 2.77
CA PRO A 163 2.96 -12.83 3.44
C PRO A 163 2.49 -13.30 4.82
N ARG A 164 2.48 -12.37 5.79
CA ARG A 164 2.02 -12.67 7.14
C ARG A 164 0.50 -12.71 7.18
N ARG A 165 -0.05 -13.71 7.88
CA ARG A 165 -1.48 -13.81 8.16
C ARG A 165 -1.78 -13.26 9.55
N ARG A 166 -2.90 -12.55 9.70
CA ARG A 166 -3.45 -12.13 11.00
C ARG A 166 -4.98 -12.08 10.93
N ASN A 167 -5.63 -12.41 12.04
CA ASN A 167 -7.07 -12.18 12.21
C ASN A 167 -7.26 -10.88 12.99
N VAL A 168 -8.19 -10.04 12.55
CA VAL A 168 -8.53 -8.77 13.20
C VAL A 168 -9.98 -8.83 13.64
N LEU A 169 -10.22 -8.62 14.94
CA LEU A 169 -11.57 -8.59 15.49
C LEU A 169 -12.25 -7.28 15.14
N SER A 170 -13.53 -7.35 14.77
CA SER A 170 -14.33 -6.16 14.53
C SER A 170 -14.66 -5.48 15.85
N VAL A 171 -14.49 -4.16 15.88
CA VAL A 171 -14.73 -3.32 17.08
C VAL A 171 -15.57 -2.07 16.78
N MET A 172 -15.66 -1.67 15.51
CA MET A 172 -16.39 -0.47 15.07
C MET A 172 -17.72 -0.87 14.41
N VAL A 173 -18.83 -0.70 15.13
CA VAL A 173 -20.19 -1.03 14.65
C VAL A 173 -20.48 -0.35 13.31
N TRP A 174 -20.24 0.96 13.20
CA TRP A 174 -20.50 1.74 11.99
C TRP A 174 -19.68 1.27 10.77
N ALA A 175 -18.47 0.73 10.98
CA ALA A 175 -17.64 0.23 9.88
C ALA A 175 -18.13 -1.15 9.41
N VAL A 176 -18.63 -1.97 10.35
CA VAL A 176 -19.30 -3.25 10.07
C VAL A 176 -20.59 -3.03 9.30
N GLU A 177 -21.42 -2.08 9.71
CA GLU A 177 -22.65 -1.71 9.01
C GLU A 177 -22.36 -1.24 7.58
N ALA A 178 -21.36 -0.37 7.39
CA ALA A 178 -20.98 0.12 6.07
C ALA A 178 -20.51 -1.01 5.13
N VAL A 179 -19.66 -1.94 5.61
CA VAL A 179 -19.19 -3.05 4.77
C VAL A 179 -20.29 -4.07 4.50
N ALA A 180 -21.19 -4.32 5.46
CA ALA A 180 -22.35 -5.18 5.26
C ALA A 180 -23.27 -4.62 4.16
N GLU A 181 -23.64 -3.34 4.27
CA GLU A 181 -24.46 -2.65 3.26
C GLU A 181 -23.78 -2.66 1.88
N TYR A 182 -22.47 -2.39 1.83
CA TYR A 182 -21.74 -2.47 0.58
C TYR A 182 -21.77 -3.88 -0.03
N VAL A 183 -21.46 -4.92 0.75
CA VAL A 183 -21.39 -6.30 0.25
C VAL A 183 -22.76 -6.81 -0.19
N GLU A 184 -23.81 -6.47 0.54
CA GLU A 184 -25.16 -7.02 0.34
C GLU A 184 -25.94 -6.25 -0.72
N ASN A 185 -25.84 -4.91 -0.76
CA ASN A 185 -26.70 -4.06 -1.57
C ASN A 185 -25.98 -3.33 -2.71
N VAL A 186 -24.67 -3.06 -2.60
CA VAL A 186 -23.95 -2.22 -3.57
C VAL A 186 -23.04 -3.03 -4.49
N ARG A 187 -22.21 -3.91 -3.92
CA ARG A 187 -21.25 -4.75 -4.63
C ARG A 187 -21.91 -5.62 -5.72
N PRO A 188 -23.08 -6.25 -5.51
CA PRO A 188 -23.75 -7.03 -6.56
C PRO A 188 -24.11 -6.19 -7.80
N ARG A 189 -24.36 -4.89 -7.62
CA ARG A 189 -24.73 -3.96 -8.70
C ARG A 189 -23.59 -3.65 -9.66
N PHE A 190 -22.35 -4.04 -9.33
CA PHE A 190 -21.24 -4.02 -10.30
C PHE A 190 -21.40 -5.08 -11.40
N GLY A 191 -22.25 -6.10 -11.21
CA GLY A 191 -22.54 -7.10 -12.23
C GLY A 191 -21.55 -8.27 -12.30
N PHE A 192 -20.74 -8.48 -11.26
CA PHE A 192 -19.73 -9.56 -11.19
C PHE A 192 -19.91 -10.41 -9.92
N PRO A 193 -21.02 -11.18 -9.80
CA PRO A 193 -21.35 -11.91 -8.57
C PRO A 193 -20.30 -12.95 -8.18
N ASP A 194 -19.71 -13.64 -9.16
CA ASP A 194 -18.74 -14.71 -8.93
C ASP A 194 -17.31 -14.21 -8.70
N HIS A 195 -17.04 -12.93 -8.93
CA HIS A 195 -15.72 -12.37 -8.68
C HIS A 195 -15.46 -12.37 -7.16
N PRO A 196 -14.33 -12.88 -6.64
CA PRO A 196 -14.16 -13.05 -5.19
C PRO A 196 -13.81 -11.75 -4.44
N ALA A 197 -13.18 -10.78 -5.14
CA ALA A 197 -12.65 -9.57 -4.49
C ALA A 197 -13.74 -8.76 -3.79
N LEU A 198 -13.44 -8.27 -2.59
CA LEU A 198 -14.29 -7.35 -1.88
C LEU A 198 -14.48 -6.06 -2.68
N TRP A 199 -13.37 -5.48 -3.18
CA TRP A 199 -13.38 -4.21 -3.92
C TRP A 199 -13.27 -4.43 -5.43
N ILE A 200 -14.39 -4.24 -6.13
CA ILE A 200 -14.49 -4.43 -7.59
C ILE A 200 -14.44 -3.08 -8.31
N THR A 201 -13.80 -3.02 -9.47
CA THR A 201 -13.83 -1.87 -10.38
C THR A 201 -15.06 -1.94 -11.30
N GLU A 202 -15.47 -0.82 -11.89
CA GLU A 202 -16.58 -0.83 -12.86
C GLU A 202 -16.32 -1.72 -14.09
N ARG A 203 -15.06 -2.12 -14.31
CA ARG A 203 -14.65 -3.04 -15.39
C ARG A 203 -14.55 -4.51 -14.94
N GLY A 204 -14.94 -4.83 -13.70
CA GLY A 204 -14.93 -6.19 -13.17
C GLY A 204 -13.59 -6.69 -12.67
N GLY A 205 -12.58 -5.82 -12.58
CA GLY A 205 -11.28 -6.15 -11.99
C GLY A 205 -11.24 -5.88 -10.48
N ARG A 206 -10.23 -6.44 -9.81
CA ARG A 206 -9.89 -6.07 -8.43
C ARG A 206 -9.31 -4.64 -8.37
N LEU A 207 -9.73 -3.85 -7.40
CA LEU A 207 -9.15 -2.54 -7.12
C LEU A 207 -7.67 -2.68 -6.70
N GLN A 208 -6.79 -1.86 -7.29
CA GLN A 208 -5.35 -1.94 -7.03
C GLN A 208 -4.91 -0.99 -5.92
N PRO A 209 -3.79 -1.28 -5.22
CA PRO A 209 -3.25 -0.40 -4.18
C PRO A 209 -3.01 1.05 -4.64
N GLY A 210 -2.59 1.25 -5.89
CA GLY A 210 -2.39 2.58 -6.48
C GLY A 210 -3.68 3.39 -6.49
N SER A 211 -4.78 2.81 -6.98
CA SER A 211 -6.07 3.48 -7.03
C SER A 211 -6.62 3.87 -5.64
N ILE A 212 -6.31 3.09 -4.60
CA ILE A 212 -6.65 3.44 -3.21
C ILE A 212 -5.84 4.67 -2.78
N ASN A 213 -4.55 4.70 -3.13
CA ASN A 213 -3.65 5.81 -2.80
C ASN A 213 -4.08 7.10 -3.51
N ASP A 214 -4.32 7.03 -4.82
CA ASP A 214 -4.76 8.18 -5.63
C ASP A 214 -6.05 8.77 -5.07
N ARG A 215 -7.00 7.92 -4.66
CA ARG A 215 -8.27 8.36 -4.07
C ARG A 215 -8.07 8.99 -2.70
N PHE A 216 -7.21 8.40 -1.86
CA PHE A 216 -6.90 8.95 -0.54
C PHE A 216 -6.26 10.34 -0.66
N GLU A 217 -5.27 10.49 -1.55
CA GLU A 217 -4.59 11.76 -1.80
C GLU A 217 -5.56 12.81 -2.32
N ALA A 218 -6.41 12.46 -3.31
CA ALA A 218 -7.43 13.37 -3.81
C ALA A 218 -8.39 13.88 -2.72
N TYR A 219 -8.82 13.02 -1.80
CA TYR A 219 -9.72 13.41 -0.71
C TYR A 219 -9.00 14.23 0.37
N ARG A 220 -7.77 13.83 0.73
CA ARG A 220 -6.93 14.58 1.66
C ARG A 220 -6.66 15.99 1.13
N ASP A 221 -6.27 16.14 -0.13
CA ASP A 221 -5.88 17.42 -0.71
C ASP A 221 -7.10 18.34 -0.90
N ALA A 222 -8.28 17.76 -1.16
CA ALA A 222 -9.54 18.52 -1.19
C ALA A 222 -9.95 19.09 0.18
N LEU A 223 -9.45 18.52 1.28
CA LEU A 223 -9.72 18.93 2.65
C LEU A 223 -8.56 19.68 3.31
N ALA A 224 -7.40 19.74 2.65
CA ALA A 224 -6.24 20.45 3.16
C ALA A 224 -6.59 21.94 3.31
N PRO A 225 -6.18 22.61 4.40
CA PRO A 225 -6.25 24.06 4.48
C PRO A 225 -5.48 24.63 3.28
N ARG A 226 -6.09 25.59 2.56
CA ARG A 226 -5.39 26.36 1.53
C ARG A 226 -4.32 27.24 2.15
#